data_AF-A0A132U078-F1
#
_entry.id   AF-A0A132U078-F1
#
_cell.length_a   1.000
_cell.length_b   1.000
_cell.length_c   1.000
_cell.angle_alpha   90.00
_cell.angle_beta   90.00
_cell.angle_gamma   90.00
#
_symmetry.space_group_name_H-M   'P 1'
#
loop_
_entity.id
_entity.type
_entity.pdbx_description
1 polymer ?
#
loop_
_entity_poly.entity_id
_entity_poly.type
_entity_poly.pdbx_seq_one_letter_code
_entity_poly.pdbx_strand_id
1 'polypeptide(L)' 'MSKALAKIERYMKEAEDVKVDKASTVVNGCKLVEESVLIEGRTYVPLAAIGEALGAVVAWDNATKTAMLTTKEAK' A
#
# COMPACT_ATOMS: atom_id res chain seq x y z
N MET A 1 -1.46 -7.21 -35.38
CA MET A 1 -1.66 -6.94 -33.94
C MET A 1 -0.29 -6.80 -33.27
N SER A 2 0.02 -5.66 -32.66
CA SER A 2 1.36 -5.36 -32.11
C SER A 2 1.55 -5.99 -30.72
N LYS A 3 2.78 -6.38 -30.37
CA LYS A 3 3.13 -7.00 -29.06
C LYS A 3 2.77 -6.12 -27.85
N ALA A 4 2.75 -4.80 -28.02
CA ALA A 4 2.39 -3.85 -26.97
C ALA A 4 0.91 -3.94 -26.60
N LEU A 5 0.01 -4.07 -27.59
CA LEU A 5 -1.42 -4.19 -27.35
C LEU A 5 -1.76 -5.49 -26.61
N ALA A 6 -1.17 -6.62 -27.03
CA ALA A 6 -1.37 -7.90 -26.35
C ALA A 6 -0.90 -7.88 -24.87
N LYS A 7 0.16 -7.11 -24.56
CA LYS A 7 0.64 -6.94 -23.18
C LYS A 7 -0.31 -6.11 -22.33
N ILE A 8 -0.88 -5.05 -22.90
CA ILE A 8 -1.88 -4.22 -22.22
C ILE A 8 -3.15 -5.04 -21.98
N GLU A 9 -3.68 -5.72 -22.99
CA GLU A 9 -4.86 -6.58 -22.87
C GLU A 9 -4.68 -7.64 -21.78
N ARG A 10 -3.50 -8.28 -21.73
CA ARG A 10 -3.14 -9.23 -20.67
C ARG A 10 -3.19 -8.58 -19.28
N TYR A 11 -2.58 -7.41 -19.09
CA TYR A 11 -2.57 -6.73 -17.80
C TYR A 11 -3.97 -6.30 -17.36
N MET A 12 -4.81 -5.86 -18.29
CA MET A 12 -6.19 -5.50 -17.99
C MET A 12 -7.01 -6.73 -17.57
N LYS A 13 -6.83 -7.86 -18.26
CA LYS A 13 -7.46 -9.15 -17.91
C LYS A 13 -7.04 -9.63 -16.53
N GLU A 14 -5.74 -9.64 -16.26
CA GLU A 14 -5.19 -10.04 -14.95
C GLU A 14 -5.73 -9.14 -13.82
N ALA A 15 -5.86 -7.82 -14.05
CA ALA A 15 -6.39 -6.91 -13.04
C ALA A 15 -7.90 -7.10 -12.74
N GLU A 16 -8.70 -7.56 -13.72
CA GLU A 16 -10.13 -7.82 -13.55
C GLU A 16 -10.39 -9.02 -12.62
N ASP A 17 -9.53 -10.03 -12.66
CA ASP A 17 -9.68 -11.24 -11.82
C ASP A 17 -9.22 -11.04 -10.37
N VAL A 18 -8.55 -9.92 -10.06
CA VAL A 18 -8.09 -9.60 -8.70
C VAL A 18 -9.27 -9.19 -7.82
N LYS A 19 -9.60 -10.03 -6.84
CA LYS A 19 -10.59 -9.70 -5.81
C LYS A 19 -10.01 -8.70 -4.82
N VAL A 20 -10.66 -7.53 -4.72
CA VAL A 20 -10.32 -6.46 -3.79
C VAL A 20 -11.49 -6.23 -2.84
N ASP A 21 -11.31 -6.53 -1.57
CA ASP A 21 -12.29 -6.25 -0.51
C ASP A 21 -11.85 -5.04 0.32
N LYS A 22 -12.83 -4.35 0.93
CA LYS A 22 -12.53 -3.25 1.86
C LYS A 22 -11.97 -3.79 3.16
N ALA A 23 -10.99 -3.08 3.73
CA ALA A 23 -10.45 -3.34 5.05
C ALA A 23 -10.37 -2.04 5.86
N SER A 24 -10.27 -2.18 7.19
CA SER A 24 -10.02 -1.07 8.09
C SER A 24 -8.89 -1.40 9.05
N THR A 25 -8.10 -0.39 9.39
CA THR A 25 -6.92 -0.55 10.25
C THR A 25 -7.08 0.26 11.53
N VAL A 26 -6.68 -0.34 12.66
CA VAL A 26 -6.64 0.31 13.98
C VAL A 26 -5.20 0.26 14.47
N VAL A 27 -4.64 1.41 14.85
CA VAL A 27 -3.30 1.56 15.41
C VAL A 27 -3.43 2.24 16.76
N ASN A 28 -2.87 1.64 17.82
CA ASN A 28 -2.93 2.18 19.19
C ASN A 28 -4.37 2.52 19.66
N GLY A 29 -5.37 1.75 19.24
CA GLY A 29 -6.78 1.96 19.57
C GLY A 29 -7.51 2.99 18.70
N CYS A 30 -6.80 3.70 17.82
CA CYS A 30 -7.38 4.67 16.89
C CYS A 30 -7.57 4.06 15.50
N LYS A 31 -8.78 4.16 14.96
CA LYS A 31 -9.07 3.76 13.57
C LYS A 31 -8.46 4.78 12.60
N LEU A 32 -7.73 4.31 11.59
CA LEU A 32 -7.22 5.17 10.53
C LEU A 32 -8.35 5.66 9.61
N VAL A 33 -8.19 6.87 9.09
CA VAL A 33 -9.14 7.49 8.15
C VAL A 33 -8.93 6.95 6.75
N GLU A 34 -7.67 6.73 6.38
CA GLU A 34 -7.27 6.14 5.12
C GLU A 34 -7.77 4.70 5.01
N GLU A 35 -8.32 4.36 3.84
CA GLU A 35 -8.83 3.03 3.59
C GLU A 35 -7.69 2.02 3.43
N SER A 36 -7.91 0.82 3.95
CA SER A 36 -7.08 -0.35 3.70
C SER A 36 -7.83 -1.28 2.76
N VAL A 37 -7.12 -2.15 2.06
CA VAL A 37 -7.72 -3.10 1.12
C VAL A 37 -7.19 -4.50 1.37
N LEU A 38 -8.07 -5.50 1.22
CA LEU A 38 -7.71 -6.91 1.24
C LEU A 38 -7.65 -7.38 -0.20
N ILE A 39 -6.46 -7.77 -0.65
CA ILE A 39 -6.21 -8.27 -2.00
C ILE A 39 -5.62 -9.66 -1.86
N GLU A 40 -6.30 -10.67 -2.40
CA GLU A 40 -5.82 -12.06 -2.43
C GLU A 40 -5.33 -12.58 -1.06
N GLY A 41 -6.08 -12.28 0.01
CA GLY A 41 -5.75 -12.70 1.37
C GLY A 41 -4.65 -11.90 2.06
N ARG A 42 -4.14 -10.83 1.44
CA ARG A 42 -3.18 -9.88 2.03
C ARG A 42 -3.83 -8.54 2.26
N THR A 43 -3.70 -8.00 3.47
CA THR A 43 -4.18 -6.65 3.77
C THR A 43 -3.08 -5.65 3.42
N TYR A 44 -3.40 -4.75 2.51
CA TYR A 44 -2.58 -3.59 2.14
C TYR A 44 -3.07 -2.41 2.95
N VAL A 45 -2.11 -1.72 3.56
CA VAL A 45 -2.37 -0.66 4.52
C VAL A 45 -1.59 0.60 4.14
N PRO A 46 -2.11 1.79 4.49
CA PRO A 46 -1.44 3.06 4.22
C PRO A 46 -0.18 3.19 5.08
N LEU A 47 0.97 2.90 4.46
CA LEU A 47 2.28 2.84 5.12
C LEU A 47 2.61 4.13 5.89
N ALA A 48 2.34 5.29 5.30
CA ALA A 48 2.63 6.59 5.92
C ALA A 48 1.81 6.82 7.19
N ALA A 49 0.49 6.61 7.12
CA ALA A 49 -0.41 6.78 8.26
C ALA A 49 -0.06 5.85 9.42
N ILE A 50 0.28 4.58 9.12
CA ILE A 50 0.77 3.66 10.15
C ILE A 50 2.10 4.13 10.73
N GLY A 51 3.06 4.51 9.87
CA GLY A 51 4.36 4.99 10.32
C GLY A 51 4.25 6.16 11.28
N GLU A 52 3.48 7.18 10.91
CA GLU A 52 3.23 8.37 11.74
C GLU A 52 2.53 8.01 13.06
N ALA A 53 1.51 7.14 13.02
CA ALA A 53 0.81 6.68 14.21
C ALA A 53 1.71 5.87 15.17
N LEU A 54 2.77 5.25 14.66
CA LEU A 54 3.81 4.56 15.42
C LEU A 54 4.97 5.48 15.82
N GLY A 55 4.89 6.79 15.53
CA GLY A 55 5.92 7.77 15.86
C GLY A 55 7.14 7.76 14.94
N ALA A 56 7.03 7.15 13.76
CA ALA A 56 8.06 7.20 12.73
C ALA A 56 7.99 8.51 11.92
N VAL A 57 9.14 8.96 11.45
CA VAL A 57 9.25 9.98 10.40
C VAL A 57 9.23 9.28 9.04
N VAL A 58 8.33 9.72 8.16
CA VAL A 58 8.14 9.14 6.83
C VAL A 58 8.73 10.08 5.77
N ALA A 59 9.46 9.51 4.81
CA ALA A 59 10.02 10.24 3.68
C ALA A 59 9.89 9.45 2.37
N TRP A 60 9.83 10.16 1.24
CA TRP A 60 9.82 9.57 -0.11
C TRP A 60 10.98 10.12 -0.94
N ASP A 61 11.79 9.21 -1.49
CA ASP A 61 12.77 9.52 -2.52
C ASP A 61 12.19 9.17 -3.90
N ASN A 62 11.88 10.22 -4.67
CA ASN A 62 11.30 10.06 -6.00
C ASN A 62 12.29 9.57 -7.07
N ALA A 63 13.59 9.76 -6.87
CA ALA A 63 14.61 9.32 -7.83
C ALA A 63 14.79 7.80 -7.76
N THR A 64 14.84 7.24 -6.55
CA THR A 64 14.99 5.80 -6.33
C THR A 64 13.66 5.06 -6.16
N LYS A 65 12.55 5.80 -6.03
CA LYS A 65 11.22 5.26 -5.71
C LYS A 65 11.20 4.53 -4.37
N THR A 66 11.88 5.11 -3.38
CA THR A 66 12.05 4.52 -2.05
C THR A 66 11.21 5.26 -1.02
N ALA A 67 10.38 4.52 -0.28
CA ALA A 67 9.75 5.00 0.94
C ALA A 67 10.64 4.66 2.15
N MET A 68 10.90 5.63 3.01
CA MET A 68 11.73 5.49 4.20
C MET A 68 10.92 5.79 5.46
N LEU A 69 11.01 4.90 6.45
CA LEU A 69 10.41 5.08 7.77
C LEU A 69 11.53 5.06 8.80
N THR A 70 11.64 6.13 9.58
CA THR A 70 12.66 6.27 10.62
C THR A 70 11.98 6.35 11.97
N THR A 71 12.11 5.30 12.79
CA THR A 71 11.69 5.34 14.19
C THR A 71 12.84 5.85 15.07
N LYS A 72 12.53 6.58 16.13
CA LYS A 72 13.51 6.76 17.21
C LYS A 72 13.60 5.41 17.94
N GLU A 73 14.81 4.91 18.15
CA GLU A 73 15.05 3.59 18.76
C GLU A 73 14.14 3.33 19.97
N ALA A 74 13.68 2.08 20.09
CA ALA A 74 13.08 1.60 21.32
C ALA A 74 14.15 1.70 22.42
N LYS A 75 13.91 2.56 23.40
CA LYS A 75 14.75 2.69 24.58
C LYS A 75 14.63 1.46 25.47
#